data_AF-A0A955AWG3-F1
#
_entry.id   AF-A0A955AWG3-F1
#
_cell.length_a   1.000
_cell.length_b   1.000
_cell.length_c   1.000
_cell.angle_alpha   90.00
_cell.angle_beta   90.00
_cell.angle_gamma   90.00
#
_symmetry.space_group_name_H-M   'P 1'
#
loop_
_entity.id
_entity.type
_entity.pdbx_description
1 polymer ?
#
loop_
_entity_poly.entity_id
_entity_poly.type
_entity_poly.pdbx_seq_one_letter_code
_entity_poly.pdbx_strand_id
1 'polypeptide(L)'
;EWGSGFGVVTLLAALHEFDACGIEVEATLIDEARRLADDFNIAADFAHGSAIPPNGQDLIEYAEDVAHIDTDSFSGYDQLGLEIDDFDLYFAFPWPGERAFWESLFDHYAAAGALLLTFEGREDMRLCRHV
;
A
#
# COMPACT_ATOMS: atom_id res chain seq x y z
N GLU A 1 2.34 -1.99 2.63
CA GLU A 1 2.59 -0.73 1.90
C GLU A 1 1.79 -0.72 0.60
N TRP A 2 0.90 0.26 0.43
CA TRP A 2 0.13 0.46 -0.78
C TRP A 2 0.94 1.30 -1.78
N GLY A 3 1.26 0.72 -2.95
CA GLY A 3 2.12 1.37 -3.95
C GLY A 3 3.58 1.39 -3.53
N SER A 4 4.17 0.21 -3.33
CA SER A 4 5.47 0.07 -2.67
C SER A 4 6.68 0.50 -3.49
N GLY A 5 6.57 0.66 -4.80
CA GLY A 5 7.69 1.03 -5.66
C GLY A 5 8.93 0.13 -5.44
N PHE A 6 10.05 0.72 -5.04
CA PHE A 6 11.29 -0.02 -4.70
C PHE A 6 11.26 -0.75 -3.35
N GLY A 7 10.13 -0.72 -2.63
CA GLY A 7 9.93 -1.40 -1.36
C GLY A 7 10.65 -0.78 -0.16
N VAL A 8 11.18 0.45 -0.29
CA VAL A 8 12.04 1.06 0.75
C VAL A 8 11.31 1.17 2.10
N VAL A 9 10.04 1.60 2.11
CA VAL A 9 9.29 1.74 3.38
C VAL A 9 8.92 0.37 3.94
N THR A 10 8.50 -0.58 3.10
CA THR A 10 8.30 -1.99 3.50
C THR A 10 9.55 -2.56 4.17
N LEU A 11 10.73 -2.36 3.58
CA LEU A 11 12.00 -2.84 4.13
C LEU A 11 12.38 -2.13 5.43
N LEU A 12 12.13 -0.82 5.55
CA LEU A 12 12.32 -0.10 6.81
C LEU A 12 11.40 -0.64 7.91
N ALA A 13 10.13 -0.93 7.59
CA ALA A 13 9.21 -1.55 8.55
C ALA A 13 9.71 -2.93 8.99
N ALA A 14 10.14 -3.77 8.04
CA ALA A 14 10.72 -5.09 8.35
C ALA A 14 11.99 -5.00 9.23
N LEU A 15 12.87 -4.02 8.98
CA LEU A 15 14.04 -3.75 9.84
C LEU A 15 13.65 -3.36 11.27
N HIS A 16 12.43 -2.86 11.46
CA HIS A 16 11.84 -2.55 12.75
C HIS A 16 10.95 -3.67 13.30
N GLU A 17 11.14 -4.91 12.83
CA GLU A 17 10.48 -6.14 13.30
C GLU A 17 8.98 -6.23 13.01
N PHE A 18 8.49 -5.43 12.06
CA PHE A 18 7.13 -5.61 11.53
C PHE A 18 7.11 -6.82 10.58
N ASP A 19 6.00 -7.55 10.59
CA ASP A 19 5.64 -8.45 9.50
C ASP A 19 5.14 -7.60 8.33
N ALA A 20 6.02 -7.31 7.37
CA ALA A 20 5.83 -6.24 6.40
C ALA A 20 5.77 -6.77 4.98
N CYS A 21 4.78 -6.27 4.23
CA CYS A 21 4.64 -6.53 2.80
C CYS A 21 4.39 -5.26 1.98
N GLY A 22 4.81 -5.30 0.71
CA GLY A 22 4.56 -4.26 -0.28
C GLY A 22 3.74 -4.78 -1.47
N ILE A 23 2.76 -3.98 -1.92
CA ILE A 23 2.00 -4.23 -3.14
C ILE A 23 2.37 -3.19 -4.19
N GLU A 24 2.68 -3.62 -5.42
CA GLU A 24 3.05 -2.74 -6.53
C GLU A 24 2.54 -3.29 -7.88
N VAL A 25 2.01 -2.41 -8.73
CA VAL A 25 1.43 -2.77 -10.03
C VAL A 25 2.50 -2.95 -11.10
N GLU A 26 3.65 -2.30 -10.95
CA GLU A 26 4.77 -2.43 -11.89
C GLU A 26 5.67 -3.63 -11.54
N ALA A 27 5.58 -4.71 -12.34
CA ALA A 27 6.36 -5.94 -12.14
C ALA A 27 7.87 -5.71 -11.99
N THR A 28 8.44 -4.75 -12.74
CA THR A 28 9.87 -4.43 -12.68
C THR A 28 10.28 -3.85 -11.33
N LEU A 29 9.39 -3.10 -10.68
CA LEU A 29 9.65 -2.54 -9.35
C LEU A 29 9.58 -3.63 -8.27
N ILE A 30 8.70 -4.62 -8.42
CA ILE A 30 8.68 -5.80 -7.55
C ILE A 30 9.98 -6.59 -7.64
N ASP A 31 10.51 -6.80 -8.86
CA ASP A 31 11.79 -7.50 -9.04
C ASP A 31 12.94 -6.73 -8.37
N GLU A 32 12.97 -5.40 -8.49
CA GLU A 32 13.97 -4.57 -7.82
C GLU A 32 13.81 -4.53 -6.30
N ALA A 33 12.58 -4.50 -5.78
CA ALA A 33 12.30 -4.54 -4.34
C ALA A 33 12.77 -5.86 -3.70
N ARG A 34 12.49 -6.99 -4.36
CA ARG A 34 12.98 -8.32 -3.93
C ARG A 34 14.50 -8.40 -3.97
N ARG A 35 15.12 -7.90 -5.04
CA ARG A 35 16.59 -7.83 -5.14
C ARG A 35 17.20 -7.01 -4.01
N LEU A 36 16.58 -5.87 -3.69
CA LEU A 36 17.02 -5.02 -2.59
C LEU A 36 16.86 -5.72 -1.22
N ALA A 37 15.75 -6.43 -1.00
CA ALA A 37 15.53 -7.24 0.19
C ALA A 37 16.63 -8.32 0.35
N ASP A 38 16.92 -9.05 -0.73
CA ASP A 38 17.93 -10.10 -0.78
C ASP A 38 19.35 -9.56 -0.53
N ASP A 39 19.71 -8.43 -1.16
CA ASP A 39 21.03 -7.79 -1.02
C ASP A 39 21.33 -7.42 0.45
N PHE A 40 20.30 -7.08 1.23
CA PHE A 40 20.42 -6.70 2.65
C PHE A 40 19.95 -7.79 3.63
N ASN A 41 19.51 -8.96 3.15
CA ASN A 41 18.93 -10.06 3.93
C ASN A 41 17.78 -9.59 4.85
N ILE A 42 16.87 -8.77 4.32
CA ILE A 42 15.69 -8.28 5.05
C ILE A 42 14.49 -9.14 4.67
N ALA A 43 13.81 -9.72 5.66
CA ALA A 43 12.61 -10.53 5.44
C ALA A 43 11.39 -9.63 5.23
N ALA A 44 10.94 -9.50 3.99
CA ALA A 44 9.74 -8.77 3.61
C ALA A 44 9.11 -9.39 2.36
N ASP A 45 7.78 -9.38 2.28
CA ASP A 45 7.05 -9.93 1.14
C ASP A 45 6.65 -8.85 0.13
N PHE A 46 6.68 -9.20 -1.15
CA PHE A 46 6.30 -8.31 -2.24
C PHE A 46 5.35 -8.99 -3.22
N ALA A 47 4.19 -8.38 -3.42
CA ALA A 47 3.15 -8.84 -4.32
C ALA A 47 2.99 -7.91 -5.52
N HIS A 48 3.02 -8.50 -6.70
CA HIS A 48 2.72 -7.80 -7.94
C HIS A 48 1.19 -7.75 -8.05
N GLY A 49 0.62 -6.58 -8.34
CA GLY A 49 -0.81 -6.41 -8.48
C GLY A 49 -1.30 -5.09 -7.88
N SER A 50 -2.61 -4.88 -7.94
CA SER A 50 -3.24 -3.68 -7.39
C SER A 50 -3.39 -3.77 -5.88
N ALA A 51 -3.06 -2.67 -5.19
CA ALA A 51 -3.40 -2.46 -3.78
C ALA A 51 -4.89 -2.15 -3.58
N ILE A 52 -5.64 -1.99 -4.67
CA ILE A 52 -7.07 -1.70 -4.67
C ILE A 52 -7.79 -3.01 -4.93
N PRO A 53 -8.65 -3.46 -3.99
CA PRO A 53 -9.38 -4.70 -4.15
C PRO A 53 -10.41 -4.56 -5.28
N PRO A 54 -10.92 -5.69 -5.81
CA PRO A 54 -12.02 -5.66 -6.76
C PRO A 54 -13.21 -4.83 -6.23
N ASN A 55 -13.72 -3.89 -7.04
CA ASN A 55 -14.77 -2.91 -6.71
C ASN A 55 -14.33 -1.75 -5.79
N GLY A 56 -13.08 -1.70 -5.34
CA GLY A 56 -12.54 -0.52 -4.64
C GLY A 56 -12.51 0.73 -5.52
N GLN A 57 -12.66 0.55 -6.84
CA GLN A 57 -12.80 1.62 -7.82
C GLN A 57 -14.07 2.46 -7.64
N ASP A 58 -15.14 1.90 -7.07
CA ASP A 58 -16.39 2.65 -6.88
C ASP A 58 -16.22 3.77 -5.83
N LEU A 59 -15.14 3.71 -5.02
CA LEU A 59 -14.72 4.77 -4.10
C LEU A 59 -14.01 5.95 -4.81
N ILE A 60 -13.77 5.85 -6.13
CA ILE A 60 -13.07 6.86 -6.96
C ILE A 60 -13.97 8.08 -7.30
N GLU A 61 -15.25 8.11 -6.90
CA GLU A 61 -16.19 9.21 -7.23
C GLU A 61 -15.71 10.64 -6.87
N TYR A 62 -14.62 10.79 -6.09
CA TYR A 62 -14.08 12.07 -5.62
C TYR A 62 -12.66 12.43 -6.09
N ALA A 63 -11.97 11.59 -6.84
CA ALA A 63 -10.61 11.90 -7.27
C ALA A 63 -10.62 12.38 -8.74
N GLU A 64 -10.56 13.70 -8.94
CA GLU A 64 -10.60 14.33 -10.27
C GLU A 64 -9.43 13.93 -11.19
N ASP A 65 -8.38 13.26 -10.67
CA ASP A 65 -7.13 12.94 -11.40
C ASP A 65 -6.62 11.51 -11.15
N VAL A 66 -7.48 10.49 -11.28
CA VAL A 66 -7.09 9.06 -11.15
C VAL A 66 -6.45 8.50 -12.42
N ALA A 67 -5.51 9.24 -13.01
CA ALA A 67 -4.80 8.81 -14.21
C ALA A 67 -3.75 7.72 -13.95
N HIS A 68 -3.44 7.43 -12.68
CA HIS A 68 -2.33 6.55 -12.27
C HIS A 68 -2.77 5.26 -11.60
N ILE A 69 -4.07 5.01 -11.47
CA ILE A 69 -4.57 3.80 -10.83
C ILE A 69 -4.93 2.77 -11.90
N ASP A 70 -4.15 1.70 -11.98
CA ASP A 70 -4.49 0.53 -12.79
C ASP A 70 -5.51 -0.34 -12.05
N THR A 71 -6.73 -0.35 -12.58
CA THR A 71 -7.89 -1.07 -12.05
C THR A 71 -8.12 -2.41 -12.73
N ASP A 72 -7.43 -2.68 -13.84
CA ASP A 72 -7.53 -3.94 -14.61
C ASP A 72 -6.48 -4.97 -14.17
N SER A 73 -5.63 -4.60 -13.21
CA SER A 73 -4.63 -5.48 -12.63
C SER A 73 -5.23 -6.43 -11.58
N PHE A 74 -4.62 -7.60 -11.46
CA PHE A 74 -5.00 -8.61 -10.47
C PHE A 74 -4.69 -8.11 -9.05
N SER A 75 -5.43 -8.62 -8.07
CA SER A 75 -5.29 -8.21 -6.66
C SER A 75 -3.93 -8.62 -6.11
N GLY A 76 -3.18 -7.67 -5.55
CA GLY A 76 -1.94 -7.99 -4.84
C GLY A 76 -2.18 -8.85 -3.59
N TYR A 77 -3.37 -8.73 -2.99
CA TYR A 77 -3.80 -9.50 -1.83
C TYR A 77 -3.89 -11.01 -2.14
N ASP A 78 -4.35 -11.37 -3.35
CA ASP A 78 -4.44 -12.79 -3.78
C ASP A 78 -3.06 -13.46 -3.80
N GLN A 79 -2.03 -12.73 -4.20
CA GLN A 79 -0.66 -13.23 -4.21
C GLN A 79 -0.08 -13.34 -2.79
N LEU A 80 -0.44 -12.42 -1.89
CA LEU A 80 -0.07 -12.50 -0.47
C LEU A 80 -0.81 -13.62 0.25
N GLY A 81 -1.97 -14.05 -0.25
CA GLY A 81 -2.86 -14.97 0.47
C GLY A 81 -3.45 -14.33 1.72
N LEU A 82 -3.61 -13.01 1.70
CA LEU A 82 -4.17 -12.18 2.78
C LEU A 82 -5.38 -11.42 2.24
N GLU A 83 -6.25 -10.97 3.13
CA GLU A 83 -7.34 -10.04 2.82
C GLU A 83 -6.92 -8.61 3.15
N ILE A 84 -7.61 -7.62 2.56
CA ILE A 84 -7.29 -6.21 2.80
C ILE A 84 -7.46 -5.80 4.25
N ASP A 85 -8.28 -6.48 5.06
CA ASP A 85 -8.53 -6.19 6.48
C ASP A 85 -7.60 -6.93 7.45
N ASP A 86 -6.65 -7.74 6.96
CA ASP A 86 -5.70 -8.50 7.80
C ASP A 86 -4.56 -7.63 8.38
N PHE A 87 -4.48 -6.35 8.04
CA PHE A 87 -3.34 -5.49 8.40
C PHE A 87 -3.64 -4.53 9.55
N ASP A 88 -2.73 -4.45 10.51
CA ASP A 88 -2.80 -3.47 11.62
C ASP A 88 -2.36 -2.05 11.21
N LEU A 89 -1.51 -1.94 10.18
CA LEU A 89 -0.92 -0.69 9.71
C LEU A 89 -0.80 -0.67 8.19
N TYR A 90 -1.35 0.37 7.59
CA TYR A 90 -1.24 0.69 6.18
C TYR A 90 -0.35 1.92 6.01
N PHE A 91 0.52 1.89 5.02
CA PHE A 91 1.28 3.06 4.58
C PHE A 91 0.93 3.36 3.13
N ALA A 92 0.73 4.65 2.83
CA ALA A 92 0.54 5.14 1.47
C ALA A 92 1.29 6.46 1.25
N PHE A 93 1.82 6.63 0.03
CA PHE A 93 2.36 7.88 -0.46
C PHE A 93 1.39 8.48 -1.48
N PRO A 94 0.38 9.27 -1.06
CA PRO A 94 -0.61 9.81 -1.98
C PRO A 94 0.02 10.84 -2.92
N TRP A 95 -0.24 10.74 -4.23
CA TRP A 95 0.01 11.86 -5.13
C TRP A 95 -0.90 13.03 -4.79
N PRO A 96 -0.57 14.28 -5.21
CA PRO A 96 -1.45 15.42 -4.99
C PRO A 96 -2.87 15.14 -5.50
N GLY A 97 -3.85 15.16 -4.59
CA GLY A 97 -5.26 14.88 -4.89
C GLY A 97 -5.74 13.47 -4.51
N GLU A 98 -4.84 12.51 -4.28
CA GLU A 98 -5.22 11.10 -4.00
C GLU A 98 -5.49 10.79 -2.53
N ARG A 99 -5.20 11.72 -1.62
CA ARG A 99 -5.34 11.47 -0.17
C ARG A 99 -6.74 10.98 0.20
N ALA A 100 -7.78 11.66 -0.29
CA ALA A 100 -9.17 11.31 0.02
C ALA A 100 -9.53 9.91 -0.47
N PHE A 101 -8.91 9.44 -1.56
CA PHE A 101 -9.08 8.09 -2.07
C PHE A 101 -8.50 7.05 -1.11
N TRP A 102 -7.23 7.21 -0.70
CA TRP A 102 -6.59 6.28 0.24
C TRP A 102 -7.28 6.27 1.62
N GLU A 103 -7.73 7.43 2.09
CA GLU A 103 -8.56 7.53 3.31
C GLU A 103 -9.88 6.78 3.16
N SER A 104 -10.57 6.93 2.03
CA SER A 104 -11.86 6.24 1.78
C SER A 104 -11.68 4.72 1.64
N LEU A 105 -10.60 4.28 0.99
CA LEU A 105 -10.24 2.87 0.87
C LEU A 105 -9.98 2.26 2.26
N PHE A 106 -9.18 2.95 3.07
CA PHE A 106 -8.91 2.55 4.45
C PHE A 106 -10.18 2.52 5.31
N ASP A 107 -11.02 3.56 5.25
CA ASP A 107 -12.26 3.63 6.02
C ASP A 107 -13.25 2.52 5.64
N HIS A 108 -13.26 2.10 4.37
CA HIS A 108 -14.18 1.06 3.90
C HIS A 108 -13.71 -0.35 4.22
N TYR A 109 -12.40 -0.62 4.15
CA TYR A 109 -11.87 -1.98 4.15
C TYR A 109 -11.01 -2.34 5.36
N ALA A 110 -10.43 -1.39 6.10
CA ALA A 110 -9.54 -1.73 7.20
C ALA A 110 -10.28 -2.32 8.41
N ALA A 111 -9.60 -3.17 9.16
CA ALA A 111 -10.12 -3.68 10.43
C ALA A 111 -10.23 -2.57 11.49
N ALA A 112 -11.20 -2.73 12.39
CA ALA A 112 -11.39 -1.81 13.51
C ALA A 112 -10.12 -1.70 14.37
N GLY A 113 -9.66 -0.47 14.59
CA GLY A 113 -8.45 -0.19 15.35
C GLY A 113 -7.15 -0.16 14.53
N ALA A 114 -7.17 -0.56 13.26
CA ALA A 114 -6.04 -0.43 12.35
C ALA A 114 -5.63 1.04 12.15
N LEU A 115 -4.44 1.25 11.59
CA LEU A 115 -3.84 2.56 11.40
C LEU A 115 -3.52 2.83 9.93
N LEU A 116 -3.76 4.05 9.45
CA LEU A 116 -3.26 4.52 8.16
C LEU A 116 -2.25 5.64 8.39
N LEU A 117 -1.04 5.45 7.86
CA LEU A 117 0.04 6.43 7.84
C LEU A 117 0.23 6.96 6.41
N THR A 118 -0.02 8.24 6.20
CA THR A 118 0.22 8.91 4.90
C THR A 118 1.38 9.89 4.97
N PHE A 119 2.13 10.00 3.87
CA PHE A 119 3.11 11.05 3.67
C PHE A 119 2.44 12.28 3.04
N GLU A 120 2.44 13.42 3.75
CA GLU A 120 1.76 14.66 3.35
C GLU A 120 2.73 15.70 2.76
N GLY A 121 4.00 15.33 2.54
CA GLY A 121 5.03 16.22 2.01
C GLY A 121 6.31 16.19 2.84
N ARG A 122 7.28 17.04 2.45
CA ARG A 122 8.70 16.95 2.84
C ARG A 122 8.99 16.77 4.34
N GLU A 123 8.11 17.17 5.24
CA GLU A 123 8.30 17.01 6.69
C GLU A 123 7.02 16.59 7.42
N ASP A 124 5.97 16.15 6.72
CA ASP A 124 4.67 15.90 7.35
C ASP A 124 4.19 14.46 7.11
N MET A 125 3.77 13.83 8.21
CA MET A 125 3.20 12.50 8.23
C MET A 125 1.90 12.55 9.02
N ARG A 126 0.87 11.92 8.48
CA ARG A 126 -0.44 11.87 9.14
C ARG A 126 -0.76 10.43 9.50
N LEU A 127 -1.11 10.23 10.77
CA LEU A 127 -1.57 8.94 11.28
C LEU A 127 -3.05 9.06 11.69
N CYS A 128 -3.91 8.22 11.10
CA CYS A 128 -5.29 8.05 11.53
C CYS A 128 -5.54 6.61 11.99
N ARG A 129 -6.59 6.44 12.81
CA ARG A 129 -7.04 5.15 13.32
C ARG A 129 -8.45 4.88 12.80
N HIS A 130 -8.70 3.65 12.36
CA HIS A 130 -10.03 3.16 12.02
C HIS A 130 -10.85 2.94 13.30
N VAL A 131 -12.06 3.50 13.36
CA VAL A 131 -12.89 3.57 14.58
C VAL A 131 -14.15 2.72 14.45
#